data_AF-A0A951BXB9-F1
#
_entry.id   AF-A0A951BXB9-F1
#
_cell.length_a   1.000
_cell.length_b   1.000
_cell.length_c   1.000
_cell.angle_alpha   90.00
_cell.angle_beta   90.00
_cell.angle_gamma   90.00
#
_symmetry.space_group_name_H-M   'P 1'
#
loop_
_entity.id
_entity.type
_entity.pdbx_description
1 polymer ?
#
loop_
_entity_poly.entity_id
_entity_poly.type
_entity_poly.pdbx_seq_one_letter_code
_entity_poly.pdbx_strand_id
1 'polypeptide(L)'
;FAVANQTITIGLCVWVNSRLHGLLPDPITLAALSVLYFAANTVDVGGIIALTERTPLGGIVKDSIWILPYYAGGFSAAWILTLLPAHIHWELILISLPMVYAVHRSFGTHVDKLEQEKRHVEELNDLHLRTIEALALAIDAKDHTTGDHLQRVQLYASEVAISLGVSEAERNALRAAAVLHDIGKLAVPEHIICKPGKLTPAEFEKMKIHPVVGAQILERVRFPYPVVPIVRSHHEKWNGSGYPDGLKAEEIPIGARILAAVDCLDALASDRQYRKALPLDEAMAKVMAESGTSFDPDVVAVLKQRYRELEERARNLPKEENPGFESIVVTRGAAPAAGFAPEAVPPPVTAPPALVSGANGVGQLSFEETLAVLAMRIQSAVPCDAIAFFERRDSRLAPKFAGGQLGSELRSLNIPLGEGLVGWVAQSNKPIVNGNPSVEPGYGERVTTENQLRSALAIPVSRADGAGGVWALYRQHADAFSSTDLYSLAQRISSDANHPGNSEPANGNPGNVNTLPGLTPTVA
;
A
#
# COMPACT_ATOMS: atom_id res chain seq x y z
N PHE A 1 6.02 -39.46 -31.51
CA PHE A 1 6.31 -39.21 -32.93
C PHE A 1 7.44 -40.09 -33.48
N ALA A 2 8.65 -40.05 -32.90
CA ALA A 2 9.81 -40.79 -33.43
C ALA A 2 9.60 -42.31 -33.62
N VAL A 3 8.97 -42.99 -32.65
CA VAL A 3 8.74 -44.45 -32.71
C VAL A 3 7.72 -44.82 -33.78
N ALA A 4 6.60 -44.08 -33.88
CA ALA A 4 5.59 -44.32 -34.92
C ALA A 4 6.15 -44.11 -36.32
N ASN A 5 6.99 -43.07 -36.51
CA ASN A 5 7.66 -42.81 -37.77
C ASN A 5 8.66 -43.92 -38.12
N GLN A 6 9.42 -44.43 -37.14
CA GLN A 6 10.30 -45.57 -37.34
C GLN A 6 9.53 -46.83 -37.74
N THR A 7 8.39 -47.13 -37.11
CA THR A 7 7.55 -48.28 -37.48
C THR A 7 6.99 -48.16 -38.89
N ILE A 8 6.53 -46.97 -39.29
CA ILE A 8 6.04 -46.70 -40.65
C ILE A 8 7.18 -46.80 -41.67
N THR A 9 8.35 -46.24 -41.36
CA THR A 9 9.55 -46.32 -42.22
C THR A 9 9.95 -47.78 -42.43
N ILE A 10 10.02 -48.57 -41.35
CA ILE A 10 10.34 -50.01 -41.40
C ILE A 10 9.31 -50.75 -42.26
N GLY A 11 8.01 -50.53 -42.03
CA GLY A 11 6.93 -51.17 -42.77
C GLY A 11 6.92 -50.82 -44.27
N LEU A 12 7.12 -49.55 -44.61
CA LEU A 12 7.15 -49.08 -46.01
C LEU A 12 8.37 -49.65 -46.75
N CYS A 13 9.55 -49.62 -46.12
CA CYS A 13 10.77 -50.21 -46.66
C CYS A 13 10.61 -51.72 -46.94
N VAL A 14 10.03 -52.46 -45.99
CA VAL A 14 9.79 -53.90 -46.13
C VAL A 14 8.74 -54.20 -47.21
N TRP A 15 7.65 -53.41 -47.28
CA TRP A 15 6.60 -53.58 -48.29
C TRP A 15 7.10 -53.29 -49.71
N VAL A 16 7.82 -52.18 -49.90
CA VAL A 16 8.42 -51.81 -51.20
C VAL A 16 9.42 -52.88 -51.65
N ASN A 17 10.26 -53.38 -50.73
CA ASN A 17 11.20 -54.47 -50.99
C ASN A 17 10.48 -55.77 -51.40
N SER A 18 9.37 -56.12 -50.75
CA SER A 18 8.58 -57.31 -51.09
C SER A 18 7.94 -57.28 -52.49
N ARG A 19 7.67 -56.08 -53.01
CA ARG A 19 7.05 -55.86 -54.34
C ARG A 19 8.06 -55.76 -55.48
N LEU A 20 9.32 -55.42 -55.21
CA LEU A 20 10.35 -55.11 -56.21
C LEU A 20 11.31 -56.28 -56.55
N HIS A 21 10.93 -57.53 -56.25
CA HIS A 21 11.67 -58.79 -56.42
C HIS A 21 12.64 -59.16 -55.27
N GLY A 22 12.49 -60.40 -54.80
CA GLY A 22 13.16 -60.99 -53.63
C GLY A 22 14.64 -61.35 -53.80
N LEU A 23 15.46 -60.41 -54.28
CA LEU A 23 16.88 -60.40 -53.99
C LEU A 23 17.10 -59.49 -52.78
N LEU A 24 17.94 -59.92 -51.84
CA LEU A 24 18.26 -59.17 -50.62
C LEU A 24 18.35 -57.67 -50.91
N PRO A 25 17.66 -56.80 -50.15
CA PRO A 25 17.68 -55.37 -50.42
C PRO A 25 19.12 -54.89 -50.33
N ASP A 26 19.61 -54.29 -51.41
CA ASP A 26 20.90 -53.62 -51.41
C ASP A 26 20.83 -52.54 -50.30
N PRO A 27 21.74 -52.56 -49.30
CA PRO A 27 21.78 -51.55 -48.24
C PRO A 27 21.77 -50.12 -48.80
N ILE A 28 22.25 -49.91 -50.03
CA ILE A 28 22.22 -48.64 -50.73
C ILE A 28 20.78 -48.22 -51.08
N THR A 29 19.94 -49.13 -51.57
CA THR A 29 18.55 -48.84 -51.95
C THR A 29 17.70 -48.47 -50.73
N LEU A 30 17.85 -49.22 -49.64
CA LEU A 30 17.14 -48.95 -48.39
C LEU A 30 17.63 -47.64 -47.73
N ALA A 31 18.92 -47.32 -47.81
CA ALA A 31 19.45 -46.05 -47.32
C ALA A 31 18.89 -44.86 -48.13
N ALA A 32 18.85 -44.97 -49.46
CA ALA A 32 18.26 -43.96 -50.33
C ALA A 32 16.77 -43.73 -50.03
N LEU A 33 16.01 -44.81 -49.79
CA LEU A 33 14.60 -44.73 -49.44
C LEU A 33 14.37 -44.05 -48.08
N SER A 34 15.24 -44.29 -47.09
CA SER A 34 15.16 -43.67 -45.77
C SER A 34 15.42 -42.15 -45.82
N VAL A 35 16.39 -41.72 -46.64
CA VAL A 35 16.69 -40.30 -46.86
C VAL A 35 15.55 -39.62 -47.62
N LEU A 36 14.99 -40.30 -48.63
CA LEU A 36 13.84 -39.79 -49.39
C LEU A 36 12.60 -39.63 -48.49
N TYR A 37 12.34 -40.62 -47.63
CA TYR A 37 11.24 -40.56 -46.67
C TYR A 37 11.44 -39.46 -45.62
N PHE A 38 12.66 -39.30 -45.10
CA PHE A 38 13.00 -38.19 -44.21
C PHE A 38 12.74 -36.84 -44.89
N ALA A 39 13.19 -36.66 -46.14
CA ALA A 39 13.00 -35.43 -46.88
C ALA A 39 11.51 -35.13 -47.11
N ALA A 40 10.73 -36.11 -47.58
CA ALA A 40 9.30 -35.94 -47.81
C ALA A 40 8.56 -35.57 -46.52
N ASN A 41 8.75 -36.35 -45.45
CA ASN A 41 8.06 -36.14 -44.18
C ASN A 41 8.45 -34.80 -43.51
N THR A 42 9.73 -34.43 -43.58
CA THR A 42 10.21 -33.16 -43.01
C THR A 42 9.68 -31.95 -43.77
N VAL A 43 9.55 -32.04 -45.10
CA VAL A 43 8.95 -30.98 -45.92
C VAL A 43 7.45 -30.86 -45.66
N ASP A 44 6.74 -31.98 -45.54
CA ASP A 44 5.29 -31.99 -45.32
C ASP A 44 4.93 -31.46 -43.91
N VAL A 45 5.53 -32.03 -42.87
CA VAL A 45 5.30 -31.59 -41.47
C VAL A 45 5.84 -30.17 -41.25
N GLY A 46 7.02 -29.87 -41.79
CA GLY A 46 7.59 -28.52 -41.74
C GLY A 46 6.73 -27.50 -42.49
N GLY A 47 6.07 -27.89 -43.58
CA GLY A 47 5.10 -27.07 -44.31
C GLY A 47 3.88 -26.73 -43.47
N ILE A 48 3.32 -27.71 -42.76
CA ILE A 48 2.19 -27.50 -41.85
C ILE A 48 2.58 -26.56 -40.70
N ILE A 49 3.74 -26.76 -40.08
CA ILE A 49 4.25 -25.91 -39.00
C ILE A 49 4.52 -24.49 -39.52
N ALA A 50 5.17 -24.35 -40.67
CA ALA A 50 5.43 -23.04 -41.30
C ALA A 50 4.13 -22.25 -41.59
N LEU A 51 3.07 -22.93 -42.03
CA LEU A 51 1.76 -22.33 -42.26
C LEU A 51 1.04 -21.95 -40.95
N THR A 52 1.22 -22.74 -39.91
CA THR A 52 0.55 -22.54 -38.61
C THR A 52 1.24 -21.46 -37.77
N GLU A 53 2.57 -21.46 -37.73
CA GLU A 53 3.39 -20.58 -36.88
C GLU A 53 3.98 -19.37 -37.64
N ARG A 54 3.73 -19.27 -38.96
CA ARG A 54 4.27 -18.23 -39.86
C ARG A 54 5.80 -18.13 -39.86
N THR A 55 6.49 -19.24 -39.58
CA THR A 55 7.95 -19.32 -39.59
C THR A 55 8.48 -19.79 -40.95
N PRO A 56 9.67 -19.36 -41.39
CA PRO A 56 10.25 -19.78 -42.66
C PRO A 56 10.62 -21.26 -42.65
N LEU A 57 10.19 -22.00 -43.69
CA LEU A 57 10.39 -23.44 -43.85
C LEU A 57 11.87 -23.87 -43.73
N GLY A 58 12.79 -23.03 -44.21
CA GLY A 58 14.23 -23.30 -44.17
C GLY A 58 14.80 -23.40 -42.74
N GLY A 59 14.23 -22.68 -41.77
CA GLY A 59 14.63 -22.80 -40.36
C GLY A 59 14.23 -24.15 -39.78
N ILE A 60 12.98 -24.56 -40.04
CA ILE A 60 12.43 -25.83 -39.54
C ILE A 60 13.18 -27.03 -40.11
N VAL A 61 13.53 -27.02 -41.40
CA VAL A 61 14.31 -28.10 -42.05
C VAL A 61 15.70 -28.19 -41.44
N LYS A 62 16.34 -27.06 -41.14
CA LYS A 62 17.66 -27.02 -40.50
C LYS A 62 17.62 -27.59 -39.09
N ASP A 63 16.60 -27.23 -38.31
CA ASP A 63 16.45 -27.71 -36.93
C ASP A 63 16.07 -29.20 -36.87
N SER A 64 15.38 -29.70 -37.91
CA SER A 64 14.97 -31.10 -38.03
C SER A 64 16.09 -32.05 -38.44
N ILE A 65 17.27 -31.55 -38.84
CA ILE A 65 18.38 -32.39 -39.32
C ILE A 65 18.91 -33.34 -38.24
N TRP A 66 18.78 -32.95 -36.96
CA TRP A 66 19.15 -33.77 -35.81
C TRP A 66 18.30 -35.04 -35.66
N ILE A 67 17.18 -35.13 -36.38
CA ILE A 67 16.28 -36.29 -36.36
C ILE A 67 16.76 -37.37 -37.36
N LEU A 68 17.62 -37.04 -38.33
CA LEU A 68 18.13 -37.94 -39.37
C LEU A 68 18.76 -39.25 -38.82
N PRO A 69 19.57 -39.24 -37.74
CA PRO A 69 20.12 -40.48 -37.16
C PRO A 69 19.06 -41.47 -36.68
N TYR A 70 17.88 -40.99 -36.27
CA TYR A 70 16.77 -41.86 -35.84
C TYR A 70 16.11 -42.59 -37.01
N TYR A 71 16.06 -41.96 -38.20
CA TYR A 71 15.62 -42.62 -39.44
C TYR A 71 16.65 -43.64 -39.92
N ALA A 72 17.94 -43.33 -39.80
CA ALA A 72 19.01 -44.29 -40.06
C ALA A 72 18.92 -45.52 -39.13
N GLY A 73 18.59 -45.31 -37.84
CA GLY A 73 18.34 -46.41 -36.91
C GLY A 73 17.13 -47.28 -37.30
N GLY A 74 16.04 -46.66 -37.78
CA GLY A 74 14.89 -47.39 -38.33
C GLY A 74 15.25 -48.20 -39.58
N PHE A 75 16.09 -47.65 -40.47
CA PHE A 75 16.66 -48.36 -41.61
C PHE A 75 17.46 -49.60 -41.17
N SER A 76 18.36 -49.45 -40.20
CA SER A 76 19.19 -50.56 -39.72
C SER A 76 18.32 -51.70 -39.18
N ALA A 77 17.25 -51.36 -38.45
CA ALA A 77 16.27 -52.34 -37.98
C ALA A 77 15.52 -53.02 -39.14
N ALA A 78 15.05 -52.26 -40.13
CA ALA A 78 14.36 -52.81 -41.31
C ALA A 78 15.26 -53.78 -42.10
N TRP A 79 16.52 -53.42 -42.31
CA TRP A 79 17.49 -54.26 -43.01
C TRP A 79 17.78 -55.55 -42.25
N ILE A 80 17.98 -55.48 -40.93
CA ILE A 80 18.11 -56.66 -40.06
C ILE A 80 16.88 -57.57 -40.17
N LEU A 81 15.66 -56.99 -40.21
CA LEU A 81 14.42 -57.75 -40.39
C LEU A 81 14.36 -58.50 -41.73
N THR A 82 14.93 -57.95 -42.80
CA THR A 82 14.98 -58.61 -44.12
C THR A 82 16.00 -59.76 -44.20
N LEU A 83 16.94 -59.82 -43.26
CA LEU A 83 17.89 -60.93 -43.12
C LEU A 83 17.31 -62.11 -42.34
N LEU A 84 16.17 -61.93 -41.67
CA LEU A 84 15.50 -62.98 -40.90
C LEU A 84 14.60 -63.86 -41.81
N PRO A 85 14.65 -65.20 -41.66
CA PRO A 85 13.80 -66.13 -42.41
C PRO A 85 12.30 -65.87 -42.30
N ALA A 86 11.55 -66.16 -43.37
CA ALA A 86 10.12 -65.83 -43.49
C ALA A 86 9.20 -66.45 -42.42
N HIS A 87 9.63 -67.52 -41.76
CA HIS A 87 8.88 -68.19 -40.69
C HIS A 87 8.94 -67.46 -39.34
N ILE A 88 9.85 -66.49 -39.16
CA ILE A 88 10.09 -65.75 -37.90
C ILE A 88 9.27 -64.45 -37.83
N HIS A 89 8.58 -64.05 -38.91
CA HIS A 89 7.93 -62.73 -38.99
C HIS A 89 6.79 -62.51 -37.97
N TRP A 90 6.03 -63.53 -37.60
CA TRP A 90 4.93 -63.38 -36.63
C TRP A 90 5.44 -63.33 -35.18
N GLU A 91 6.57 -63.99 -34.88
CA GLU A 91 7.20 -63.96 -33.55
C GLU A 91 7.73 -62.56 -33.22
N LEU A 92 8.18 -61.81 -34.23
CA LEU A 92 8.61 -60.41 -34.10
C LEU A 92 7.47 -59.47 -33.68
N ILE A 93 6.22 -59.78 -34.05
CA ILE A 93 5.04 -59.02 -33.60
C ILE A 93 4.83 -59.22 -32.10
N LEU A 94 5.01 -60.45 -31.60
CA LEU A 94 4.90 -60.76 -30.17
C LEU A 94 6.01 -60.12 -29.33
N ILE A 95 7.20 -59.95 -29.90
CA ILE A 95 8.34 -59.29 -29.23
C ILE A 95 8.20 -57.74 -29.29
N SER A 96 7.67 -57.21 -30.39
CA SER A 96 7.51 -55.76 -30.57
C SER A 96 6.33 -55.17 -29.79
N LEU A 97 5.24 -55.92 -29.58
CA LEU A 97 4.07 -55.44 -28.82
C LEU A 97 4.42 -54.99 -27.39
N PRO A 98 5.13 -55.78 -26.56
CA PRO A 98 5.59 -55.35 -25.24
C PRO A 98 6.51 -54.13 -25.29
N MET A 99 7.36 -54.04 -26.32
CA MET A 99 8.27 -52.91 -26.52
C MET A 99 7.51 -51.62 -26.89
N VAL A 100 6.53 -51.71 -27.79
CA VAL A 100 5.64 -50.59 -28.14
C VAL A 100 4.80 -50.16 -26.94
N TYR A 101 4.26 -51.11 -26.16
CA TYR A 101 3.55 -50.82 -24.93
C TYR A 101 4.45 -50.14 -23.89
N ALA A 102 5.68 -50.62 -23.70
CA ALA A 102 6.66 -50.02 -22.80
C ALA A 102 7.03 -48.60 -23.22
N VAL A 103 7.22 -48.36 -24.52
CA VAL A 103 7.49 -47.01 -25.07
C VAL A 103 6.27 -46.09 -24.88
N HIS A 104 5.06 -46.56 -25.19
CA HIS A 104 3.84 -45.78 -24.97
C HIS A 104 3.64 -45.44 -23.49
N ARG A 105 3.83 -46.43 -22.60
CA ARG A 105 3.76 -46.25 -21.14
C ARG A 105 4.82 -45.25 -20.66
N SER A 106 6.05 -45.38 -21.15
CA SER A 106 7.16 -44.48 -20.82
C SER A 106 6.87 -43.04 -21.27
N PHE A 107 6.35 -42.87 -22.49
CA PHE A 107 5.98 -41.56 -23.02
C PHE A 107 4.85 -40.94 -22.20
N GLY A 108 3.82 -41.72 -21.84
CA GLY A 108 2.76 -41.28 -20.94
C GLY A 108 3.31 -40.80 -19.58
N THR A 109 4.18 -41.59 -18.94
CA THR A 109 4.78 -41.18 -17.66
C THR A 109 5.68 -39.95 -17.76
N HIS A 110 6.33 -39.72 -18.91
CA HIS A 110 7.14 -38.51 -19.11
C HIS A 110 6.26 -37.28 -19.28
N VAL A 111 5.16 -37.39 -20.02
CA VAL A 111 4.18 -36.31 -20.15
C VAL A 111 3.55 -35.99 -18.81
N ASP A 112 3.11 -37.01 -18.05
CA ASP A 112 2.54 -36.85 -16.72
C ASP A 112 3.52 -36.15 -15.76
N LYS A 113 4.81 -36.53 -15.81
CA LYS A 113 5.86 -35.92 -14.98
C LYS A 113 6.10 -34.46 -15.35
N LEU A 114 6.13 -34.13 -16.64
CA LEU A 114 6.28 -32.74 -17.10
C LEU A 114 5.10 -31.88 -16.68
N GLU A 115 3.87 -32.40 -16.76
CA GLU A 115 2.69 -31.71 -16.26
C GLU A 115 2.72 -31.51 -14.75
N GLN A 116 3.17 -32.51 -13.98
CA GLN A 116 3.33 -32.39 -12.53
C GLN A 116 4.40 -31.36 -12.14
N GLU A 117 5.56 -31.39 -12.80
CA GLU A 117 6.61 -30.39 -12.58
C GLU A 117 6.11 -28.98 -12.90
N LYS A 118 5.37 -28.81 -14.00
CA LYS A 118 4.76 -27.53 -14.36
C LYS A 118 3.75 -27.06 -13.31
N ARG A 119 2.81 -27.92 -12.89
CA ARG A 119 1.83 -27.59 -11.84
C ARG A 119 2.51 -27.23 -10.52
N HIS A 120 3.54 -27.99 -10.13
CA HIS A 120 4.28 -27.72 -8.90
C HIS A 120 4.98 -26.35 -8.93
N VAL A 121 5.53 -25.95 -10.08
CA VAL A 121 6.10 -24.62 -10.27
C VAL A 121 5.03 -23.53 -10.21
N GLU A 122 3.86 -23.75 -10.81
CA GLU A 122 2.73 -22.81 -10.73
C GLU A 122 2.21 -22.65 -9.29
N GLU A 123 2.05 -23.75 -8.55
CA GLU A 123 1.64 -23.75 -7.14
C GLU A 123 2.66 -23.02 -6.24
N LEU A 124 3.96 -23.25 -6.45
CA LEU A 124 5.01 -22.55 -5.70
C LEU A 124 5.00 -21.04 -6.00
N ASN A 125 4.77 -20.65 -7.26
CA ASN A 125 4.68 -19.25 -7.64
C ASN A 125 3.45 -18.57 -7.00
N ASP A 126 2.31 -19.26 -6.98
CA ASP A 126 1.09 -18.77 -6.34
C ASP A 126 1.27 -18.63 -4.82
N LEU A 127 1.90 -19.60 -4.16
CA LEU A 127 2.22 -19.52 -2.73
C LEU A 127 3.16 -18.35 -2.41
N HIS A 128 4.17 -18.11 -3.24
CA HIS A 128 5.05 -16.95 -3.10
C HIS A 128 4.27 -15.65 -3.23
N LEU A 129 3.40 -15.51 -4.23
CA LEU A 129 2.57 -14.32 -4.42
C LEU A 129 1.64 -14.08 -3.22
N ARG A 130 0.95 -15.11 -2.74
CA ARG A 130 0.10 -15.01 -1.54
C ARG A 130 0.87 -14.60 -0.30
N THR A 131 2.10 -15.10 -0.13
CA THR A 131 2.96 -14.72 1.00
C THR A 131 3.36 -13.24 0.90
N ILE A 132 3.68 -12.79 -0.31
CA ILE A 132 4.04 -11.41 -0.61
C ILE A 132 2.84 -10.47 -0.41
N GLU A 133 1.65 -10.88 -0.84
CA GLU A 133 0.38 -10.17 -0.60
C GLU A 133 0.06 -10.07 0.90
N ALA A 134 0.25 -11.14 1.66
CA ALA A 134 0.04 -11.12 3.11
C ALA A 134 1.01 -10.15 3.82
N LEU A 135 2.28 -10.10 3.38
CA LEU A 135 3.25 -9.13 3.90
C LEU A 135 2.90 -7.69 3.49
N ALA A 136 2.43 -7.48 2.27
CA ALA A 136 1.98 -6.17 1.80
C ALA A 136 0.76 -5.68 2.59
N LEU A 137 -0.23 -6.56 2.82
CA LEU A 137 -1.40 -6.27 3.66
C LEU A 137 -1.01 -5.91 5.10
N ALA A 138 0.02 -6.57 5.66
CA ALA A 138 0.54 -6.22 6.98
C ALA A 138 1.18 -4.83 7.02
N ILE A 139 1.79 -4.37 5.92
CA ILE A 139 2.37 -3.02 5.79
C ILE A 139 1.27 -1.98 5.58
N ASP A 140 0.27 -2.30 4.75
CA ASP A 140 -0.91 -1.45 4.50
C ASP A 140 -1.69 -1.18 5.80
N ALA A 141 -1.86 -2.22 6.63
CA ALA A 141 -2.46 -2.10 7.95
C ALA A 141 -1.70 -1.13 8.87
N LYS A 142 -0.37 -0.98 8.69
CA LYS A 142 0.45 0.00 9.41
C LYS A 142 0.27 1.42 8.89
N ASP A 143 0.03 1.61 7.59
CA ASP A 143 -0.20 2.92 6.96
C ASP A 143 -1.68 3.37 7.00
N HIS A 144 -2.52 2.60 7.70
CA HIS A 144 -3.95 2.86 7.86
C HIS A 144 -4.74 2.93 6.54
N THR A 145 -4.17 2.36 5.48
CA THR A 145 -4.83 2.08 4.22
C THR A 145 -5.57 0.73 4.34
N THR A 146 -6.75 0.66 3.71
CA THR A 146 -7.59 -0.56 3.72
C THR A 146 -7.15 -1.48 2.60
N GLY A 147 -7.14 -2.81 2.81
CA GLY A 147 -6.83 -3.80 1.77
C GLY A 147 -7.66 -3.65 0.48
N ASP A 148 -8.83 -3.01 0.56
CA ASP A 148 -9.64 -2.62 -0.60
C ASP A 148 -8.88 -1.70 -1.58
N HIS A 149 -7.95 -0.87 -1.12
CA HIS A 149 -7.10 0.00 -1.96
C HIS A 149 -6.20 -0.82 -2.89
N LEU A 150 -5.46 -1.79 -2.33
CA LEU A 150 -4.54 -2.63 -3.10
C LEU A 150 -5.29 -3.41 -4.20
N GLN A 151 -6.48 -3.93 -3.88
CA GLN A 151 -7.32 -4.63 -4.84
C GLN A 151 -7.79 -3.72 -5.98
N ARG A 152 -8.25 -2.50 -5.67
CA ARG A 152 -8.69 -1.52 -6.70
C ARG A 152 -7.54 -1.08 -7.58
N VAL A 153 -6.39 -0.73 -7.01
CA VAL A 153 -5.20 -0.33 -7.76
C VAL A 153 -4.74 -1.46 -8.67
N GLN A 154 -4.70 -2.70 -8.18
CA GLN A 154 -4.31 -3.87 -8.96
C GLN A 154 -5.27 -4.11 -10.14
N LEU A 155 -6.59 -4.01 -9.91
CA LEU A 155 -7.61 -4.13 -10.95
C LEU A 155 -7.45 -3.04 -12.01
N TYR A 156 -7.35 -1.78 -11.60
CA TYR A 156 -7.31 -0.64 -12.50
C TYR A 156 -6.03 -0.68 -13.35
N ALA A 157 -4.89 -0.92 -12.71
CA ALA A 157 -3.60 -1.00 -13.38
C ALA A 157 -3.56 -2.15 -14.41
N SER A 158 -4.10 -3.32 -14.06
CA SER A 158 -4.15 -4.47 -14.97
C SER A 158 -5.02 -4.19 -16.19
N GLU A 159 -6.20 -3.61 -16.00
CA GLU A 159 -7.14 -3.31 -17.08
C GLU A 159 -6.62 -2.21 -18.02
N VAL A 160 -5.98 -1.18 -17.46
CA VAL A 160 -5.33 -0.12 -18.25
C VAL A 160 -4.17 -0.71 -19.07
N ALA A 161 -3.35 -1.58 -18.47
CA ALA A 161 -2.24 -2.22 -19.17
C ALA A 161 -2.71 -3.12 -20.33
N ILE A 162 -3.85 -3.81 -20.17
CA ILE A 162 -4.47 -4.58 -21.25
C ILE A 162 -4.89 -3.65 -22.40
N SER A 163 -5.54 -2.53 -22.10
CA SER A 163 -5.98 -1.56 -23.11
C SER A 163 -4.82 -0.91 -23.86
N LEU A 164 -3.66 -0.76 -23.23
CA LEU A 164 -2.43 -0.21 -23.84
C LEU A 164 -1.58 -1.26 -24.57
N GLY A 165 -2.00 -2.53 -24.60
CA GLY A 165 -1.26 -3.60 -25.30
C GLY A 165 0.07 -4.00 -24.63
N VAL A 166 0.19 -3.79 -23.32
CA VAL A 166 1.39 -4.13 -22.54
C VAL A 166 1.60 -5.64 -22.53
N SER A 167 2.87 -6.07 -22.60
CA SER A 167 3.23 -7.48 -22.66
C SER A 167 2.81 -8.25 -21.39
N GLU A 168 2.63 -9.57 -21.51
CA GLU A 168 2.20 -10.39 -20.35
C GLU A 168 3.20 -10.33 -19.18
N ALA A 169 4.50 -10.35 -19.46
CA ALA A 169 5.53 -10.24 -18.44
C ALA A 169 5.47 -8.90 -17.70
N GLU A 170 5.27 -7.78 -18.41
CA GLU A 170 5.11 -6.47 -17.79
C GLU A 170 3.78 -6.32 -17.03
N ARG A 171 2.69 -6.94 -17.51
CA ARG A 171 1.41 -6.97 -16.77
C ARG A 171 1.54 -7.74 -15.45
N ASN A 172 2.25 -8.87 -15.46
CA ASN A 172 2.53 -9.63 -14.24
C ASN A 172 3.41 -8.82 -13.28
N ALA A 173 4.41 -8.10 -13.80
CA ALA A 173 5.22 -7.19 -13.00
C ALA A 173 4.39 -6.04 -12.39
N LEU A 174 3.50 -5.43 -13.17
CA LEU A 174 2.61 -4.37 -12.72
C LEU A 174 1.65 -4.85 -11.64
N ARG A 175 1.10 -6.07 -11.78
CA ARG A 175 0.21 -6.67 -10.77
C ARG A 175 0.92 -6.84 -9.42
N ALA A 176 2.14 -7.37 -9.44
CA ALA A 176 2.95 -7.50 -8.23
C ALA A 176 3.36 -6.13 -7.68
N ALA A 177 3.75 -5.20 -8.54
CA ALA A 177 4.14 -3.85 -8.15
C ALA A 177 2.97 -3.06 -7.54
N ALA A 178 1.74 -3.20 -8.05
CA ALA A 178 0.56 -2.55 -7.50
C ALA A 178 0.34 -2.88 -6.02
N VAL A 179 0.61 -4.14 -5.64
CA VAL A 179 0.52 -4.60 -4.24
C VAL A 179 1.72 -4.11 -3.40
N LEU A 180 2.90 -4.01 -4.00
CA LEU A 180 4.17 -3.85 -3.28
C LEU A 180 4.79 -2.47 -3.36
N HIS A 181 4.18 -1.52 -4.09
CA HIS A 181 4.81 -0.23 -4.37
C HIS A 181 5.23 0.53 -3.10
N ASP A 182 4.45 0.37 -2.04
CA ASP A 182 4.65 1.01 -0.74
C ASP A 182 5.41 0.14 0.29
N ILE A 183 5.92 -1.04 -0.08
CA ILE A 183 6.66 -1.94 0.83
C ILE A 183 7.84 -1.23 1.54
N GLY A 184 8.44 -0.25 0.86
CA GLY A 184 9.56 0.53 1.41
C GLY A 184 9.17 1.51 2.52
N LYS A 185 7.88 1.78 2.75
CA LYS A 185 7.41 2.63 3.88
C LYS A 185 7.84 2.06 5.23
N LEU A 186 8.21 0.77 5.30
CA LEU A 186 8.85 0.16 6.46
C LEU A 186 10.10 0.91 6.96
N ALA A 187 10.84 1.59 6.08
CA ALA A 187 12.03 2.37 6.45
C ALA A 187 11.73 3.84 6.80
N VAL A 188 10.48 4.31 6.64
CA VAL A 188 10.10 5.67 7.00
C VAL A 188 9.66 5.69 8.47
N PRO A 189 10.17 6.65 9.29
CA PRO A 189 9.77 6.76 10.69
C PRO A 189 8.26 6.97 10.86
N GLU A 190 7.69 6.34 11.90
CA GLU A 190 6.25 6.35 12.17
C GLU A 190 5.68 7.76 12.38
N HIS A 191 6.42 8.65 13.05
CA HIS A 191 6.01 10.04 13.25
C HIS A 191 5.92 10.86 11.95
N ILE A 192 6.50 10.39 10.84
CA ILE A 192 6.39 11.01 9.51
C ILE A 192 5.19 10.42 8.76
N ILE A 193 5.05 9.10 8.77
CA ILE A 193 3.94 8.39 8.10
C ILE A 193 2.60 8.83 8.70
N CYS A 194 2.49 8.82 10.02
CA CYS A 194 1.23 9.08 10.72
C CYS A 194 0.95 10.57 10.95
N LYS A 195 1.77 11.48 10.39
CA LYS A 195 1.66 12.92 10.67
C LYS A 195 0.34 13.49 10.13
N PRO A 196 -0.52 14.10 10.98
CA PRO A 196 -1.67 14.85 10.51
C PRO A 196 -1.19 16.14 9.81
N GLY A 197 -1.57 16.31 8.55
CA GLY A 197 -1.27 17.53 7.79
C GLY A 197 -0.11 17.40 6.81
N LYS A 198 0.48 18.53 6.39
CA LYS A 198 1.53 18.56 5.38
C LYS A 198 2.89 18.19 5.98
N LEU A 199 3.67 17.40 5.26
CA LEU A 199 5.07 17.14 5.59
C LEU A 199 5.91 18.40 5.37
N THR A 200 6.83 18.66 6.28
CA THR A 200 7.91 19.64 6.07
C THR A 200 8.84 19.15 4.95
N PRO A 201 9.62 20.04 4.31
CA PRO A 201 10.56 19.61 3.28
C PRO A 201 11.53 18.52 3.76
N ALA A 202 12.06 18.63 4.98
CA ALA A 202 12.97 17.63 5.54
C ALA A 202 12.31 16.28 5.82
N GLU A 203 11.05 16.28 6.26
CA GLU A 203 10.26 15.05 6.42
C GLU A 203 9.91 14.44 5.05
N PHE A 204 9.61 15.26 4.05
CA PHE A 204 9.34 14.81 2.70
C PHE A 204 10.57 14.15 2.06
N GLU A 205 11.78 14.70 2.27
CA GLU A 205 13.02 14.03 1.82
C GLU A 205 13.20 12.64 2.46
N LYS A 206 12.80 12.45 3.72
CA LYS A 206 12.78 11.12 4.34
C LYS A 206 11.70 10.22 3.74
N MET A 207 10.53 10.77 3.39
CA MET A 207 9.47 10.02 2.72
C MET A 207 9.92 9.49 1.36
N LYS A 208 10.69 10.27 0.58
CA LYS A 208 11.22 9.88 -0.75
C LYS A 208 12.15 8.67 -0.75
N ILE A 209 12.56 8.17 0.41
CA ILE A 209 13.43 7.00 0.54
C ILE A 209 12.66 5.70 0.25
N HIS A 210 11.34 5.67 0.43
CA HIS A 210 10.58 4.42 0.33
C HIS A 210 10.62 3.74 -1.05
N PRO A 211 10.61 4.41 -2.22
CA PRO A 211 10.70 3.70 -3.50
C PRO A 211 12.08 3.03 -3.67
N VAL A 212 13.13 3.66 -3.14
CA VAL A 212 14.50 3.15 -3.16
C VAL A 212 14.63 1.92 -2.26
N VAL A 213 14.13 2.00 -1.02
CA VAL A 213 14.16 0.86 -0.09
C VAL A 213 13.26 -0.28 -0.60
N GLY A 214 12.09 0.04 -1.14
CA GLY A 214 11.19 -0.94 -1.73
C GLY A 214 11.86 -1.71 -2.87
N ALA A 215 12.54 -1.00 -3.78
CA ALA A 215 13.35 -1.62 -4.82
C ALA A 215 14.42 -2.57 -4.26
N GLN A 216 15.19 -2.13 -3.25
CA GLN A 216 16.24 -2.94 -2.61
C GLN A 216 15.70 -4.20 -1.93
N ILE A 217 14.52 -4.13 -1.32
CA ILE A 217 13.84 -5.29 -0.72
C ILE A 217 13.49 -6.29 -1.85
N LEU A 218 12.86 -5.80 -2.92
CA LEU A 218 12.35 -6.65 -4.00
C LEU A 218 13.46 -7.23 -4.90
N GLU A 219 14.62 -6.58 -5.01
CA GLU A 219 15.81 -7.14 -5.68
C GLU A 219 16.25 -8.48 -5.08
N ARG A 220 16.03 -8.69 -3.79
CA ARG A 220 16.37 -9.95 -3.10
C ARG A 220 15.41 -11.08 -3.42
N VAL A 221 14.17 -10.77 -3.81
CA VAL A 221 13.13 -11.75 -4.10
C VAL A 221 13.32 -12.40 -5.48
N ARG A 222 13.98 -11.69 -6.42
CA ARG A 222 14.27 -12.17 -7.79
C ARG A 222 13.03 -12.67 -8.53
N PHE A 223 12.04 -11.79 -8.70
CA PHE A 223 10.87 -12.08 -9.53
C PHE A 223 11.26 -12.48 -10.96
N PRO A 224 10.49 -13.37 -11.61
CA PRO A 224 10.74 -13.75 -13.02
C PRO A 224 10.36 -12.64 -14.02
N TYR A 225 9.86 -11.51 -13.54
CA TYR A 225 9.42 -10.35 -14.31
C TYR A 225 9.86 -9.03 -13.63
N PRO A 226 9.92 -7.90 -14.36
CA PRO A 226 10.62 -6.69 -13.90
C PRO A 226 9.79 -5.83 -12.92
N VAL A 227 9.60 -6.30 -11.67
CA VAL A 227 8.87 -5.56 -10.62
C VAL A 227 9.67 -4.36 -10.09
N VAL A 228 10.97 -4.55 -9.88
CA VAL A 228 11.86 -3.57 -9.22
C VAL A 228 11.83 -2.19 -9.89
N PRO A 229 11.95 -2.08 -11.24
CA PRO A 229 11.86 -0.77 -11.90
C PRO A 229 10.52 -0.08 -11.70
N ILE A 230 9.42 -0.83 -11.64
CA ILE A 230 8.08 -0.26 -11.44
C ILE A 230 7.97 0.34 -10.04
N VAL A 231 8.35 -0.42 -9.02
CA VAL A 231 8.30 0.03 -7.61
C VAL A 231 9.29 1.17 -7.36
N ARG A 232 10.46 1.18 -7.99
CA ARG A 232 11.42 2.28 -7.82
C ARG A 232 10.88 3.60 -8.39
N SER A 233 10.20 3.53 -9.54
CA SER A 233 9.85 4.72 -10.33
C SER A 233 8.38 5.13 -10.22
N HIS A 234 7.58 4.55 -9.33
CA HIS A 234 6.14 4.85 -9.22
C HIS A 234 5.82 6.28 -8.75
N HIS A 235 6.82 7.04 -8.28
CA HIS A 235 6.73 8.46 -7.96
C HIS A 235 7.48 9.37 -8.95
N GLU A 236 7.95 8.81 -10.06
CA GLU A 236 8.41 9.61 -11.19
C GLU A 236 7.24 10.32 -11.85
N LYS A 237 7.52 11.50 -12.40
CA LYS A 237 6.53 12.33 -13.08
C LYS A 237 6.87 12.42 -14.55
N TRP A 238 5.86 12.45 -15.42
CA TRP A 238 6.05 12.54 -16.87
C TRP A 238 7.01 13.66 -17.30
N ASN A 239 6.98 14.81 -16.63
CA ASN A 239 7.85 15.95 -16.89
C ASN A 239 9.27 15.87 -16.26
N GLY A 240 9.57 14.82 -15.48
CA GLY A 240 10.84 14.60 -14.76
C GLY A 240 11.04 15.43 -13.50
N SER A 241 9.98 16.00 -12.94
CA SER A 241 10.01 16.61 -11.61
C SER A 241 9.74 15.62 -10.46
N GLY A 242 9.68 14.33 -10.79
CA GLY A 242 9.46 13.23 -9.85
C GLY A 242 10.74 12.79 -9.14
N TYR A 243 10.66 11.65 -8.46
CA TYR A 243 11.75 11.05 -7.71
C TYR A 243 11.64 9.51 -7.76
N PRO A 244 12.72 8.75 -7.50
CA PRO A 244 14.04 9.17 -6.99
C PRO A 244 15.07 9.59 -8.04
N ASP A 245 14.90 9.19 -9.30
CA ASP A 245 15.93 9.30 -10.35
C ASP A 245 15.67 10.46 -11.33
N GLY A 246 14.46 11.04 -11.34
CA GLY A 246 14.10 12.20 -12.16
C GLY A 246 13.88 11.85 -13.63
N LEU A 247 13.42 10.62 -13.90
CA LEU A 247 13.17 10.08 -15.24
C LEU A 247 12.06 10.87 -15.96
N LYS A 248 12.17 11.00 -17.28
CA LYS A 248 11.21 11.75 -18.12
C LYS A 248 10.52 10.89 -19.14
N ALA A 249 9.22 11.14 -19.32
CA ALA A 249 8.39 10.52 -20.35
C ALA A 249 8.59 8.99 -20.44
N GLU A 250 9.07 8.50 -21.58
CA GLU A 250 9.26 7.08 -21.87
C GLU A 250 10.46 6.43 -21.16
N GLU A 251 11.34 7.21 -20.53
CA GLU A 251 12.38 6.67 -19.64
C GLU A 251 11.77 6.01 -18.41
N ILE A 252 10.54 6.41 -18.03
CA ILE A 252 9.78 5.81 -16.95
C ILE A 252 9.18 4.48 -17.46
N PRO A 253 9.42 3.35 -16.76
CA PRO A 253 8.82 2.07 -17.12
C PRO A 253 7.30 2.19 -17.27
N ILE A 254 6.72 1.57 -18.31
CA ILE A 254 5.27 1.67 -18.58
C ILE A 254 4.41 1.27 -17.37
N GLY A 255 4.84 0.24 -16.64
CA GLY A 255 4.18 -0.16 -15.39
C GLY A 255 4.16 0.95 -14.34
N ALA A 256 5.26 1.70 -14.17
CA ALA A 256 5.31 2.81 -13.21
C ALA A 256 4.42 3.99 -13.65
N ARG A 257 4.36 4.27 -14.96
CA ARG A 257 3.48 5.30 -15.52
C ARG A 257 2.00 4.99 -15.29
N ILE A 258 1.60 3.73 -15.49
CA ILE A 258 0.25 3.25 -15.21
C ILE A 258 -0.05 3.34 -13.71
N LEU A 259 0.85 2.79 -12.89
CA LEU A 259 0.68 2.71 -11.45
C LEU A 259 0.54 4.10 -10.80
N ALA A 260 1.36 5.07 -11.18
CA ALA A 260 1.32 6.42 -10.64
C ALA A 260 -0.04 7.12 -10.86
N ALA A 261 -0.62 6.98 -12.06
CA ALA A 261 -1.91 7.58 -12.39
C ALA A 261 -3.07 6.86 -11.67
N VAL A 262 -3.02 5.53 -11.63
CA VAL A 262 -4.03 4.70 -10.96
C VAL A 262 -4.03 4.92 -9.45
N ASP A 263 -2.85 4.90 -8.82
CA ASP A 263 -2.70 5.16 -7.39
C ASP A 263 -3.19 6.56 -7.02
N CYS A 264 -2.88 7.58 -7.82
CA CYS A 264 -3.40 8.92 -7.60
C CYS A 264 -4.94 8.99 -7.66
N LEU A 265 -5.56 8.32 -8.65
CA LEU A 265 -7.01 8.28 -8.78
C LEU A 265 -7.64 7.62 -7.54
N ASP A 266 -7.15 6.44 -7.15
CA ASP A 266 -7.67 5.70 -6.01
C ASP A 266 -7.46 6.47 -4.71
N ALA A 267 -6.27 7.05 -4.53
CA ALA A 267 -5.93 7.91 -3.42
C ALA A 267 -6.93 9.06 -3.27
N LEU A 268 -7.29 9.72 -4.37
CA LEU A 268 -8.22 10.85 -4.38
C LEU A 268 -9.67 10.43 -4.10
N ALA A 269 -10.10 9.29 -4.66
CA ALA A 269 -11.45 8.74 -4.58
C ALA A 269 -11.72 7.91 -3.30
N SER A 270 -10.71 7.64 -2.49
CA SER A 270 -10.82 6.88 -1.24
C SER A 270 -10.78 7.77 0.00
N ASP A 271 -11.50 7.36 1.05
CA ASP A 271 -11.43 7.99 2.36
C ASP A 271 -10.04 7.77 2.97
N ARG A 272 -9.46 8.83 3.53
CA ARG A 272 -8.21 8.79 4.29
C ARG A 272 -8.42 9.42 5.66
N GLN A 273 -7.57 9.09 6.62
CA GLN A 273 -7.70 9.53 8.03
C GLN A 273 -7.98 11.03 8.22
N TYR A 274 -7.42 11.87 7.34
CA TYR A 274 -7.52 13.33 7.43
C TYR A 274 -8.31 13.97 6.28
N ARG A 275 -8.88 13.17 5.36
CA ARG A 275 -9.55 13.68 4.16
C ARG A 275 -10.61 12.71 3.67
N LYS A 276 -11.84 13.19 3.48
CA LYS A 276 -12.89 12.42 2.80
C LYS A 276 -12.57 12.18 1.33
N ALA A 277 -13.04 11.04 0.81
CA ALA A 277 -13.06 10.71 -0.60
C ALA A 277 -13.66 11.86 -1.41
N LEU A 278 -13.04 12.18 -2.55
CA LEU A 278 -13.67 13.02 -3.56
C LEU A 278 -14.66 12.17 -4.36
N PRO A 279 -15.74 12.78 -4.90
CA PRO A 279 -16.54 12.12 -5.92
C PRO A 279 -15.64 11.66 -7.07
N LEU A 280 -15.87 10.44 -7.56
CA LEU A 280 -15.00 9.81 -8.56
C LEU A 280 -14.77 10.69 -9.80
N ASP A 281 -15.81 11.38 -10.27
CA ASP A 281 -15.72 12.30 -11.42
C ASP A 281 -14.80 13.50 -11.12
N GLU A 282 -14.81 14.03 -9.88
CA GLU A 282 -13.90 15.11 -9.46
C GLU A 282 -12.46 14.61 -9.28
N ALA A 283 -12.29 13.39 -8.77
CA ALA A 283 -10.97 12.73 -8.67
C ALA A 283 -10.36 12.54 -10.06
N MET A 284 -11.14 12.04 -11.02
CA MET A 284 -10.70 11.87 -12.40
C MET A 284 -10.40 13.22 -13.07
N ALA A 285 -11.18 14.27 -12.81
CA ALA A 285 -10.90 15.61 -13.32
C ALA A 285 -9.54 16.16 -12.84
N LYS A 286 -9.15 15.87 -11.59
CA LYS A 286 -7.81 16.23 -11.07
C LYS A 286 -6.69 15.45 -11.76
N VAL A 287 -6.87 14.15 -11.96
CA VAL A 287 -5.88 13.32 -12.70
C VAL A 287 -5.73 13.84 -14.14
N MET A 288 -6.84 14.23 -14.79
CA MET A 288 -6.81 14.82 -16.13
C MET A 288 -6.05 16.17 -16.18
N ALA A 289 -6.19 17.00 -15.16
CA ALA A 289 -5.49 18.29 -15.10
C ALA A 289 -3.95 18.13 -15.04
N GLU A 290 -3.48 16.99 -14.54
CA GLU A 290 -2.07 16.63 -14.41
C GLU A 290 -1.54 15.76 -15.58
N SER A 291 -2.36 15.56 -16.62
CA SER A 291 -1.98 14.84 -17.84
C SER A 291 -0.85 15.57 -18.58
N GLY A 292 0.21 14.85 -18.95
CA GLY A 292 1.39 15.41 -19.62
C GLY A 292 2.32 16.20 -18.70
N THR A 293 2.02 16.29 -17.40
CA THR A 293 2.89 16.91 -16.40
C THR A 293 3.32 15.89 -15.36
N SER A 294 2.39 15.41 -14.54
CA SER A 294 2.65 14.33 -13.58
C SER A 294 2.42 12.96 -14.22
N PHE A 295 1.40 12.82 -15.09
CA PHE A 295 0.99 11.52 -15.63
C PHE A 295 1.15 11.41 -17.15
N ASP A 296 1.36 10.19 -17.62
CA ASP A 296 1.40 9.86 -19.04
C ASP A 296 0.04 10.15 -19.71
N PRO A 297 -0.02 10.99 -20.77
CA PRO A 297 -1.25 11.28 -21.48
C PRO A 297 -2.02 10.06 -22.00
N ASP A 298 -1.32 9.02 -22.45
CA ASP A 298 -1.95 7.82 -23.03
C ASP A 298 -2.64 7.00 -21.94
N VAL A 299 -1.99 6.90 -20.77
CA VAL A 299 -2.56 6.25 -19.58
C VAL A 299 -3.80 7.01 -19.10
N VAL A 300 -3.73 8.34 -19.01
CA VAL A 300 -4.86 9.17 -18.58
C VAL A 300 -6.02 9.08 -19.56
N ALA A 301 -5.76 9.00 -20.86
CA ALA A 301 -6.80 8.84 -21.88
C ALA A 301 -7.60 7.53 -21.69
N VAL A 302 -6.90 6.42 -21.45
CA VAL A 302 -7.53 5.12 -21.18
C VAL A 302 -8.31 5.15 -19.87
N LEU A 303 -7.73 5.70 -18.80
CA LEU A 303 -8.41 5.85 -17.51
C LEU A 303 -9.69 6.67 -17.64
N LYS A 304 -9.62 7.82 -18.31
CA LYS A 304 -10.79 8.68 -18.55
C LYS A 304 -11.92 7.94 -19.28
N GLN A 305 -11.59 7.03 -20.20
CA GLN A 305 -12.60 6.27 -20.94
C GLN A 305 -13.26 5.20 -20.06
N ARG A 306 -12.51 4.59 -19.14
CA ARG A 306 -12.93 3.36 -18.43
C ARG A 306 -13.18 3.50 -16.93
N TYR A 307 -12.82 4.62 -16.29
CA TYR A 307 -12.82 4.74 -14.82
C TYR A 307 -14.15 4.37 -14.15
N ARG A 308 -15.31 4.67 -14.77
CA ARG A 308 -16.63 4.29 -14.24
C ARG A 308 -16.88 2.79 -14.29
N GLU A 309 -16.53 2.15 -15.40
CA GLU A 309 -16.61 0.69 -15.58
C GLU A 309 -15.69 -0.01 -14.57
N LEU A 310 -14.46 0.50 -14.42
CA LEU A 310 -13.48 -0.04 -13.48
C LEU A 310 -13.96 0.07 -12.03
N GLU A 311 -14.55 1.20 -11.63
CA GLU A 311 -15.14 1.38 -10.31
C GLU A 311 -16.31 0.44 -10.05
N GLU A 312 -17.16 0.20 -11.04
CA GLU A 312 -18.25 -0.76 -10.92
C GLU A 312 -17.71 -2.19 -10.76
N ARG A 313 -16.70 -2.57 -11.53
CA ARG A 313 -16.03 -3.88 -11.40
C ARG A 313 -15.33 -4.03 -10.06
N ALA A 314 -14.65 -2.99 -9.57
CA ALA A 314 -14.02 -2.96 -8.26
C ALA A 314 -15.04 -3.20 -7.13
N ARG A 315 -16.20 -2.53 -7.18
CA ARG A 315 -17.27 -2.71 -6.20
C ARG A 315 -17.92 -4.09 -6.24
N ASN A 316 -17.92 -4.73 -7.41
CA ASN A 316 -18.51 -6.05 -7.64
C ASN A 316 -17.52 -7.21 -7.48
N LEU A 317 -16.23 -6.94 -7.19
CA LEU A 317 -15.29 -8.01 -6.86
C LEU A 317 -15.81 -8.73 -5.61
N PRO A 318 -15.88 -10.08 -5.63
CA PRO A 318 -16.18 -10.82 -4.42
C PRO A 318 -15.11 -10.43 -3.41
N LYS A 319 -15.53 -9.85 -2.28
CA LYS A 319 -14.66 -9.71 -1.12
C LYS A 319 -14.29 -11.14 -0.74
N GLU A 320 -13.12 -11.60 -1.15
CA GLU A 320 -12.58 -12.83 -0.60
C GLU A 320 -12.56 -12.62 0.92
N GLU A 321 -13.32 -13.45 1.64
CA GLU A 321 -13.18 -13.60 3.08
C GLU A 321 -11.73 -14.06 3.31
N ASN A 322 -10.83 -13.11 3.44
CA ASN A 322 -9.41 -13.36 3.64
C ASN A 322 -9.28 -14.09 4.98
N PRO A 323 -8.92 -15.40 5.04
CA PRO A 323 -8.96 -16.16 6.29
C PRO A 323 -7.83 -15.80 7.27
N GLY A 324 -7.20 -14.62 7.15
CA GLY A 324 -5.93 -14.32 7.81
C GLY A 324 -5.86 -13.07 8.68
N PHE A 325 -6.78 -12.10 8.54
CA PHE A 325 -6.74 -10.86 9.34
C PHE A 325 -8.11 -10.25 9.68
N GLU A 326 -9.23 -10.90 9.33
CA GLU A 326 -10.51 -10.52 9.93
C GLU A 326 -10.60 -11.10 11.35
N SER A 327 -10.76 -10.19 12.30
CA SER A 327 -10.93 -10.38 13.75
C SER A 327 -9.67 -10.46 14.64
N ILE A 328 -8.57 -9.80 14.29
CA ILE A 328 -8.01 -8.94 15.34
C ILE A 328 -8.97 -7.74 15.42
N VAL A 329 -10.07 -7.94 16.13
CA VAL A 329 -10.74 -6.83 16.80
C VAL A 329 -9.70 -6.37 17.80
N VAL A 330 -8.80 -5.48 17.35
CA VAL A 330 -8.20 -4.53 18.26
C VAL A 330 -9.44 -3.83 18.80
N THR A 331 -9.87 -4.22 20.01
CA THR A 331 -10.74 -3.39 20.81
C THR A 331 -10.06 -2.04 20.81
N ARG A 332 -10.55 -1.16 19.94
CA ARG A 332 -10.08 0.21 19.84
C ARG A 332 -10.34 0.76 21.24
N GLY A 333 -9.29 0.83 22.06
CA GLY A 333 -9.33 1.64 23.25
C GLY A 333 -9.75 3.03 22.82
N ALA A 334 -10.60 3.69 23.61
CA ALA A 334 -11.18 5.00 23.34
C ALA A 334 -10.09 6.08 23.20
N ALA A 335 -9.39 6.09 22.07
CA ALA A 335 -8.27 6.97 21.76
C ALA A 335 -8.41 7.48 20.32
N PRO A 336 -8.66 8.79 20.10
CA PRO A 336 -8.68 9.40 18.79
C PRO A 336 -7.26 9.61 18.27
N ALA A 337 -7.11 9.40 16.96
CA ALA A 337 -5.90 9.64 16.17
C ALA A 337 -5.70 11.13 15.87
N ALA A 338 -5.57 11.97 16.91
CA ALA A 338 -5.05 13.33 16.80
C ALA A 338 -3.63 13.35 17.37
N GLY A 339 -2.67 13.89 16.60
CA GLY A 339 -1.24 13.72 16.80
C GLY A 339 -0.71 14.03 18.20
N PHE A 340 0.30 13.25 18.62
CA PHE A 340 0.99 13.44 19.89
C PHE A 340 2.15 14.43 19.77
N ALA A 341 2.38 15.18 20.84
CA ALA A 341 3.60 15.96 21.03
C ALA A 341 4.83 15.03 21.19
N PRO A 342 5.99 15.38 20.61
CA PRO A 342 7.25 14.75 21.00
C PRO A 342 7.57 15.07 22.47
N GLU A 343 8.11 14.06 23.14
CA GLU A 343 8.56 13.82 24.52
C GLU A 343 9.10 14.97 25.41
N ALA A 344 8.52 16.17 25.37
CA ALA A 344 8.69 17.22 26.37
C ALA A 344 7.29 17.74 26.73
N VAL A 345 6.61 17.03 27.64
CA VAL A 345 5.30 17.43 28.15
C VAL A 345 5.53 18.28 29.41
N PRO A 346 4.99 19.51 29.50
CA PRO A 346 5.02 20.26 30.76
C PRO A 346 4.33 19.46 31.88
N PRO A 347 4.79 19.54 33.14
CA PRO A 347 4.21 18.78 34.24
C PRO A 347 2.70 19.02 34.36
N PRO A 348 1.92 18.06 34.90
CA PRO A 348 0.47 18.17 35.01
C PRO A 348 0.08 19.49 35.67
N VAL A 349 -0.72 20.27 34.96
CA VAL A 349 -1.12 21.60 35.40
C VAL A 349 -2.13 21.45 36.53
N THR A 350 -1.77 21.96 37.70
CA THR A 350 -2.64 21.93 38.88
C THR A 350 -3.61 23.10 38.82
N ALA A 351 -4.90 22.84 39.05
CA ALA A 351 -5.93 23.88 39.05
C ALA A 351 -5.61 24.97 40.11
N PRO A 352 -5.89 26.25 39.83
CA PRO A 352 -5.84 27.31 40.82
C PRO A 352 -6.71 27.01 42.05
N PRO A 353 -6.32 27.40 43.28
CA PRO A 353 -7.12 27.21 44.51
C PRO A 353 -8.56 27.75 44.40
N ALA A 354 -8.78 28.79 43.61
CA ALA A 354 -10.10 29.36 43.32
C ALA A 354 -11.02 28.39 42.56
N LEU A 355 -10.46 27.47 41.76
CA LEU A 355 -11.19 26.37 41.13
C LEU A 355 -11.38 25.17 42.07
N VAL A 356 -10.72 25.13 43.24
CA VAL A 356 -10.74 24.01 44.20
C VAL A 356 -11.77 24.22 45.31
N SER A 357 -12.08 25.46 45.66
CA SER A 357 -13.04 25.78 46.72
C SER A 357 -14.39 26.14 46.12
N GLY A 358 -15.35 25.20 46.14
CA GLY A 358 -16.77 25.50 45.89
C GLY A 358 -17.39 26.29 47.05
N ALA A 359 -16.79 27.41 47.44
CA ALA A 359 -17.17 28.15 48.65
C ALA A 359 -18.16 29.28 48.34
N ASN A 360 -19.38 29.08 48.86
CA ASN A 360 -20.44 30.06 49.00
C ASN A 360 -20.09 31.12 50.06
N GLY A 361 -19.16 32.03 49.76
CA GLY A 361 -18.85 33.21 50.57
C GLY A 361 -19.35 34.49 49.90
N VAL A 362 -20.05 35.35 50.64
CA VAL A 362 -20.49 36.68 50.18
C VAL A 362 -19.27 37.48 49.73
N GLY A 363 -19.16 37.77 48.44
CA GLY A 363 -18.07 38.54 47.84
C GLY A 363 -17.01 37.73 47.07
N GLN A 364 -17.14 36.42 46.93
CA GLN A 364 -16.27 35.59 46.07
C GLN A 364 -16.93 35.30 44.71
N LEU A 365 -16.15 35.42 43.62
CA LEU A 365 -16.59 35.09 42.27
C LEU A 365 -17.06 33.64 42.22
N SER A 366 -18.19 33.40 41.58
CA SER A 366 -18.66 32.05 41.28
C SER A 366 -17.65 31.30 40.40
N PHE A 367 -17.76 29.98 40.38
CA PHE A 367 -16.88 29.12 39.58
C PHE A 367 -16.89 29.50 38.09
N GLU A 368 -18.05 29.83 37.55
CA GLU A 368 -18.22 30.23 36.15
C GLU A 368 -17.60 31.62 35.88
N GLU A 369 -17.72 32.55 36.82
CA GLU A 369 -17.06 33.87 36.73
C GLU A 369 -15.53 33.74 36.81
N THR A 370 -15.02 32.82 37.63
CA THR A 370 -13.58 32.51 37.69
C THR A 370 -13.08 31.92 36.38
N LEU A 371 -13.84 31.01 35.76
CA LEU A 371 -13.52 30.46 34.44
C LEU A 371 -13.53 31.55 33.35
N ALA A 372 -14.45 32.52 33.43
CA ALA A 372 -14.52 33.62 32.48
C ALA A 372 -13.29 34.55 32.57
N VAL A 373 -12.82 34.85 33.79
CA VAL A 373 -11.59 35.64 34.00
C VAL A 373 -10.36 34.91 33.48
N LEU A 374 -10.27 33.60 33.74
CA LEU A 374 -9.19 32.75 33.21
C LEU A 374 -9.21 32.68 31.68
N ALA A 375 -10.38 32.51 31.08
CA ALA A 375 -10.53 32.49 29.63
C ALA A 375 -10.06 33.79 28.98
N MET A 376 -10.40 34.96 29.55
CA MET A 376 -9.91 36.25 29.04
C MET A 376 -8.39 36.36 29.09
N ARG A 377 -7.76 35.89 30.19
CA ARG A 377 -6.29 35.88 30.31
C ARG A 377 -5.64 34.91 29.33
N ILE A 378 -6.21 33.72 29.16
CA ILE A 378 -5.73 32.73 28.20
C ILE A 378 -5.80 33.29 26.78
N GLN A 379 -6.93 33.89 26.40
CA GLN A 379 -7.12 34.53 25.09
C GLN A 379 -6.13 35.67 24.83
N SER A 380 -5.72 36.40 25.88
CA SER A 380 -4.70 37.45 25.76
C SER A 380 -3.28 36.91 25.51
N ALA A 381 -3.00 35.66 25.90
CA ALA A 381 -1.68 35.04 25.80
C ALA A 381 -1.55 34.11 24.59
N VAL A 382 -2.60 33.34 24.30
CA VAL A 382 -2.68 32.42 23.16
C VAL A 382 -3.86 32.88 22.31
N PRO A 383 -3.63 33.42 21.10
CA PRO A 383 -4.74 33.85 20.27
C PRO A 383 -5.59 32.63 19.90
N CYS A 384 -6.91 32.74 20.04
CA CYS A 384 -7.86 31.70 19.68
C CYS A 384 -9.19 32.33 19.27
N ASP A 385 -9.90 31.69 18.34
CA ASP A 385 -11.19 32.15 17.83
C ASP A 385 -12.34 31.70 18.73
N ALA A 386 -12.17 30.54 19.40
CA ALA A 386 -13.06 30.05 20.44
C ALA A 386 -12.28 29.34 21.55
N ILE A 387 -12.87 29.33 22.75
CA ILE A 387 -12.31 28.65 23.92
C ILE A 387 -13.44 28.02 24.72
N ALA A 388 -13.20 26.82 25.25
CA ALA A 388 -14.14 26.11 26.12
C ALA A 388 -13.42 25.40 27.27
N PHE A 389 -14.11 25.29 28.39
CA PHE A 389 -13.71 24.46 29.53
C PHE A 389 -14.77 23.38 29.76
N PHE A 390 -14.33 22.13 29.73
CA PHE A 390 -15.16 20.96 29.94
C PHE A 390 -14.86 20.34 31.30
N GLU A 391 -15.87 20.29 32.16
CA GLU A 391 -15.78 19.64 33.47
C GLU A 391 -16.09 18.15 33.33
N ARG A 392 -15.25 17.28 33.90
CA ARG A 392 -15.51 15.86 33.95
C ARG A 392 -16.55 15.55 35.03
N ARG A 393 -17.64 14.90 34.64
CA ARG A 393 -18.67 14.34 35.52
C ARG A 393 -18.82 12.85 35.20
N ASP A 394 -18.33 12.00 36.10
CA ASP A 394 -18.32 10.54 35.95
C ASP A 394 -17.69 10.06 34.63
N SER A 395 -18.54 9.66 33.67
CA SER A 395 -18.19 9.11 32.35
C SER A 395 -18.38 10.11 31.20
N ARG A 396 -18.70 11.38 31.48
CA ARG A 396 -18.92 12.40 30.45
C ARG A 396 -18.29 13.74 30.82
N LEU A 397 -18.07 14.58 29.82
CA LEU A 397 -17.58 15.94 29.93
C LEU A 397 -18.64 16.92 29.48
N ALA A 398 -18.99 17.85 30.37
CA ALA A 398 -19.97 18.88 30.12
C ALA A 398 -19.27 20.26 30.07
N PRO A 399 -19.58 21.10 29.07
CA PRO A 399 -19.02 22.44 28.98
C PRO A 399 -19.57 23.30 30.12
N LYS A 400 -18.66 23.84 30.93
CA LYS A 400 -18.96 24.81 31.98
C LYS A 400 -18.76 26.24 31.54
N PHE A 401 -17.87 26.42 30.56
CA PHE A 401 -17.61 27.70 29.94
C PHE A 401 -17.35 27.46 28.46
N ALA A 402 -17.94 28.31 27.61
CA ALA A 402 -17.44 28.49 26.26
C ALA A 402 -17.67 29.93 25.80
N GLY A 403 -16.71 30.47 25.07
CA GLY A 403 -16.72 31.83 24.54
C GLY A 403 -16.00 31.91 23.19
N GLY A 404 -16.28 32.98 22.44
CA GLY A 404 -15.75 33.20 21.09
C GLY A 404 -16.73 32.80 19.97
N GLN A 405 -16.20 32.76 18.75
CA GLN A 405 -16.94 32.49 17.52
C GLN A 405 -17.26 30.99 17.45
N LEU A 406 -18.51 30.61 17.80
CA LEU A 406 -19.05 29.25 18.09
C LEU A 406 -19.20 28.88 19.58
N GLY A 407 -19.19 29.85 20.50
CA GLY A 407 -19.40 29.57 21.93
C GLY A 407 -20.74 28.89 22.26
N SER A 408 -21.83 29.19 21.55
CA SER A 408 -23.15 28.57 21.74
C SER A 408 -23.17 27.09 21.37
N GLU A 409 -22.52 26.73 20.28
CA GLU A 409 -22.43 25.39 19.74
C GLU A 409 -21.55 24.52 20.64
N LEU A 410 -20.41 25.06 21.08
CA LEU A 410 -19.52 24.40 22.04
C LEU A 410 -20.19 24.17 23.41
N ARG A 411 -21.07 25.07 23.87
CA ARG A 411 -21.86 24.89 25.12
C ARG A 411 -22.87 23.75 25.04
N SER A 412 -23.23 23.29 23.85
CA SER A 412 -24.19 22.21 23.65
C SER A 412 -23.55 20.83 23.52
N LEU A 413 -22.22 20.75 23.44
CA LEU A 413 -21.50 19.49 23.32
C LEU A 413 -21.56 18.71 24.63
N ASN A 414 -21.76 17.40 24.54
CA ASN A 414 -21.70 16.51 25.69
C ASN A 414 -20.86 15.29 25.33
N ILE A 415 -19.60 15.32 25.74
CA ILE A 415 -18.55 14.46 25.18
C ILE A 415 -18.32 13.27 26.11
N PRO A 416 -18.50 12.02 25.67
CA PRO A 416 -18.15 10.84 26.47
C PRO A 416 -16.65 10.81 26.80
N LEU A 417 -16.29 10.31 27.98
CA LEU A 417 -14.89 10.12 28.36
C LEU A 417 -14.21 9.13 27.39
N GLY A 418 -13.07 9.52 26.83
CA GLY A 418 -12.33 8.75 25.82
C GLY A 418 -12.78 8.98 24.36
N GLU A 419 -13.88 9.70 24.13
CA GLU A 419 -14.34 10.03 22.78
C GLU A 419 -14.05 11.48 22.41
N GLY A 420 -13.78 11.74 21.13
CA GLY A 420 -13.39 13.07 20.69
C GLY A 420 -12.06 13.53 21.29
N LEU A 421 -11.67 14.75 20.94
CA LEU A 421 -10.37 15.29 21.33
C LEU A 421 -10.33 15.58 22.83
N VAL A 422 -11.37 16.25 23.35
CA VAL A 422 -11.48 16.60 24.77
C VAL A 422 -11.72 15.37 25.66
N GLY A 423 -12.56 14.43 25.22
CA GLY A 423 -12.83 13.21 25.98
C GLY A 423 -11.59 12.36 26.18
N TRP A 424 -10.73 12.29 25.16
CA TRP A 424 -9.45 11.61 25.29
C TRP A 424 -8.48 12.32 26.21
N VAL A 425 -8.31 13.64 26.07
CA VAL A 425 -7.39 14.42 26.94
C VAL A 425 -7.76 14.24 28.41
N ALA A 426 -9.06 14.21 28.72
CA ALA A 426 -9.57 13.95 30.06
C ALA A 426 -9.28 12.54 30.60
N GLN A 427 -9.19 11.53 29.72
CA GLN A 427 -8.92 10.14 30.07
C GLN A 427 -7.43 9.85 30.17
N SER A 428 -6.65 10.31 29.20
CA SER A 428 -5.22 10.03 29.07
C SER A 428 -4.35 10.96 29.92
N ASN A 429 -4.91 12.09 30.37
CA ASN A 429 -4.22 13.16 31.07
C ASN A 429 -3.00 13.69 30.28
N LYS A 430 -3.07 13.66 28.94
CA LYS A 430 -2.05 14.18 28.02
C LYS A 430 -2.63 15.30 27.15
N PRO A 431 -1.89 16.39 26.91
CA PRO A 431 -2.36 17.47 26.03
C PRO A 431 -2.32 17.08 24.55
N ILE A 432 -3.13 17.77 23.73
CA ILE A 432 -3.17 17.67 22.26
C ILE A 432 -2.94 19.07 21.68
N VAL A 433 -2.12 19.15 20.63
CA VAL A 433 -1.90 20.37 19.83
C VAL A 433 -2.36 20.13 18.40
N ASN A 434 -3.05 21.10 17.80
CA ASN A 434 -3.59 21.03 16.43
C ASN A 434 -4.48 19.83 16.12
N GLY A 435 -5.22 19.31 17.10
CA GLY A 435 -6.18 18.26 16.80
C GLY A 435 -7.39 18.81 16.03
N ASN A 436 -8.02 17.97 15.21
CA ASN A 436 -9.13 18.38 14.36
C ASN A 436 -10.43 18.49 15.19
N PRO A 437 -11.05 19.68 15.33
CA PRO A 437 -12.30 19.84 16.10
C PRO A 437 -13.48 19.03 15.56
N SER A 438 -13.44 18.64 14.29
CA SER A 438 -14.51 17.88 13.62
C SER A 438 -14.71 16.46 14.17
N VAL A 439 -13.76 15.97 14.97
CA VAL A 439 -13.85 14.65 15.62
C VAL A 439 -14.64 14.69 16.93
N GLU A 440 -15.03 15.87 17.40
CA GLU A 440 -15.84 16.01 18.60
C GLU A 440 -17.28 15.52 18.38
N PRO A 441 -17.81 14.63 19.25
CA PRO A 441 -19.17 14.13 19.14
C PRO A 441 -20.20 15.28 19.10
N GLY A 442 -20.94 15.37 17.99
CA GLY A 442 -21.99 16.39 17.80
C GLY A 442 -21.49 17.73 17.26
N TYR A 443 -20.20 17.90 16.95
CA TYR A 443 -19.68 19.14 16.37
C TYR A 443 -20.06 19.28 14.89
N GLY A 444 -19.88 18.23 14.07
CA GLY A 444 -20.08 18.29 12.61
C GLY A 444 -21.53 18.54 12.15
N GLU A 445 -22.53 18.19 12.96
CA GLU A 445 -23.95 18.42 12.65
C GLU A 445 -24.37 19.89 12.80
N ARG A 446 -23.55 20.70 13.48
CA ARG A 446 -23.93 22.03 13.98
C ARG A 446 -23.13 23.17 13.36
N VAL A 447 -22.21 22.88 12.43
CA VAL A 447 -21.24 23.84 11.89
C VAL A 447 -21.27 23.84 10.37
N THR A 448 -21.36 25.02 9.77
CA THR A 448 -21.31 25.21 8.31
C THR A 448 -19.86 25.31 7.82
N THR A 449 -19.63 25.02 6.54
CA THR A 449 -18.29 25.05 5.91
C THR A 449 -17.57 26.40 6.06
N GLU A 450 -18.32 27.49 6.20
CA GLU A 450 -17.80 28.86 6.32
C GLU A 450 -17.35 29.23 7.74
N ASN A 451 -17.83 28.53 8.78
CA ASN A 451 -17.54 28.86 10.18
C ASN A 451 -16.78 27.73 10.90
N GLN A 452 -16.20 26.78 10.16
CA GLN A 452 -15.58 25.58 10.71
C GLN A 452 -14.25 25.86 11.42
N LEU A 453 -14.11 25.38 12.66
CA LEU A 453 -12.84 25.35 13.37
C LEU A 453 -12.01 24.18 12.84
N ARG A 454 -10.75 24.44 12.53
CA ARG A 454 -9.84 23.49 11.86
C ARG A 454 -8.70 23.00 12.74
N SER A 455 -8.41 23.69 13.84
CA SER A 455 -7.40 23.26 14.81
C SER A 455 -7.87 23.48 16.25
N ALA A 456 -7.47 22.56 17.13
CA ALA A 456 -7.72 22.62 18.57
C ALA A 456 -6.44 22.36 19.37
N LEU A 457 -6.28 23.11 20.46
CA LEU A 457 -5.27 22.90 21.50
C LEU A 457 -6.00 22.54 22.79
N ALA A 458 -5.78 21.35 23.32
CA ALA A 458 -6.43 20.89 24.54
C ALA A 458 -5.43 20.46 25.61
N ILE A 459 -5.66 20.89 26.85
CA ILE A 459 -4.82 20.59 28.00
C ILE A 459 -5.67 20.11 29.18
N PRO A 460 -5.29 19.00 29.84
CA PRO A 460 -6.00 18.55 31.02
C PRO A 460 -5.61 19.40 32.22
N VAL A 461 -6.58 19.69 33.08
CA VAL A 461 -6.39 20.37 34.36
C VAL A 461 -6.87 19.44 35.46
N SER A 462 -5.97 19.11 36.38
CA SER A 462 -6.27 18.24 37.52
C SER A 462 -6.57 19.07 38.77
N ARG A 463 -7.62 18.71 39.50
CA ARG A 463 -8.01 19.31 40.80
C ARG A 463 -7.66 18.33 41.93
N ALA A 464 -7.34 18.84 43.12
CA ALA A 464 -6.86 18.05 44.25
C ALA A 464 -7.90 17.03 44.80
N ASP A 465 -9.18 17.19 44.48
CA ASP A 465 -10.29 16.31 44.85
C ASP A 465 -10.67 15.29 43.76
N GLY A 466 -9.90 15.20 42.68
CA GLY A 466 -10.14 14.27 41.57
C GLY A 466 -11.15 14.74 40.52
N ALA A 467 -11.82 15.89 40.73
CA ALA A 467 -12.71 16.52 39.75
C ALA A 467 -11.90 17.37 38.75
N GLY A 468 -11.23 16.71 37.80
CA GLY A 468 -10.48 17.37 36.73
C GLY A 468 -11.35 17.84 35.56
N GLY A 469 -10.79 18.68 34.69
CA GLY A 469 -11.44 19.15 33.46
C GLY A 469 -10.43 19.34 32.34
N VAL A 470 -10.89 19.84 31.20
CA VAL A 470 -10.05 20.09 30.02
C VAL A 470 -10.32 21.48 29.50
N TRP A 471 -9.25 22.27 29.32
CA TRP A 471 -9.29 23.48 28.52
C TRP A 471 -9.07 23.13 27.07
N ALA A 472 -9.94 23.62 26.19
CA ALA A 472 -9.82 23.47 24.75
C ALA A 472 -9.90 24.84 24.08
N LEU A 473 -8.87 25.21 23.34
CA LEU A 473 -8.80 26.40 22.50
C LEU A 473 -8.94 25.97 21.05
N TYR A 474 -9.59 26.78 20.23
CA TYR A 474 -9.88 26.47 18.84
C TYR A 474 -9.54 27.62 17.91
N ARG A 475 -9.15 27.29 16.67
CA ARG A 475 -8.99 28.25 15.58
C ARG A 475 -9.63 27.79 14.27
N GLN A 476 -10.02 28.74 13.44
CA GLN A 476 -10.52 28.53 12.08
C GLN A 476 -9.41 28.14 11.10
N HIS A 477 -8.16 28.52 11.37
CA HIS A 477 -7.01 28.11 10.57
C HIS A 477 -6.53 26.71 10.98
N ALA A 478 -6.14 25.89 10.00
CA ALA A 478 -5.48 24.62 10.26
C ALA A 478 -4.05 24.86 10.77
N ASP A 479 -3.56 23.98 11.64
CA ASP A 479 -2.20 24.03 12.22
C ASP A 479 -1.84 25.35 12.91
N ALA A 480 -2.83 26.01 13.53
CA ALA A 480 -2.66 27.37 14.05
C ALA A 480 -1.96 27.44 15.42
N PHE A 481 -1.83 26.32 16.13
CA PHE A 481 -1.18 26.25 17.43
C PHE A 481 0.21 25.64 17.33
N SER A 482 1.15 26.15 18.12
CA SER A 482 2.52 25.68 18.22
C SER A 482 2.79 25.05 19.59
N SER A 483 3.90 24.32 19.73
CA SER A 483 4.34 23.83 21.04
C SER A 483 4.55 24.98 22.03
N THR A 484 4.98 26.16 21.56
CA THR A 484 5.13 27.37 22.37
C THR A 484 3.79 27.84 22.96
N ASP A 485 2.69 27.68 22.22
CA ASP A 485 1.35 28.02 22.70
C ASP A 485 0.89 27.06 23.80
N LEU A 486 1.21 25.76 23.68
CA LEU A 486 0.96 24.77 24.72
C LEU A 486 1.69 25.13 26.03
N TYR A 487 2.98 25.48 25.94
CA TYR A 487 3.76 25.88 27.12
C TYR A 487 3.24 27.18 27.74
N SER A 488 2.87 28.16 26.91
CA SER A 488 2.30 29.43 27.36
C SER A 488 0.96 29.22 28.07
N LEU A 489 0.11 28.34 27.52
CA LEU A 489 -1.15 27.93 28.14
C LEU A 489 -0.92 27.24 29.48
N ALA A 490 -0.02 26.25 29.53
CA ALA A 490 0.30 25.50 30.74
C ALA A 490 0.84 26.42 31.86
N GLN A 491 1.76 27.33 31.51
CA GLN A 491 2.32 28.30 32.46
C GLN A 491 1.26 29.25 33.01
N ARG A 492 0.34 29.75 32.19
CA ARG A 492 -0.70 30.68 32.64
C ARG A 492 -1.66 30.02 33.62
N ILE A 493 -2.14 28.83 33.28
CA ILE A 493 -3.04 28.06 34.15
C ILE A 493 -2.32 27.72 35.47
N SER A 494 -1.02 27.39 35.44
CA SER A 494 -0.24 27.11 36.66
C SER A 494 0.13 28.35 37.47
N SER A 495 0.37 29.51 36.85
CA SER A 495 0.76 30.74 37.55
C SER A 495 -0.34 31.28 38.46
N ASP A 496 -1.60 31.03 38.09
CA ASP A 496 -2.76 31.39 38.91
C ASP A 496 -2.95 30.43 40.12
N ALA A 497 -2.23 29.30 40.18
CA ALA A 497 -2.25 28.41 41.34
C ALA A 497 -1.38 28.89 42.51
N ASN A 498 -0.36 29.71 42.23
CA ASN A 498 0.62 30.17 43.23
C ASN A 498 0.37 31.59 43.78
N HIS A 499 -0.74 32.25 43.42
CA HIS A 499 -1.13 33.55 43.98
C HIS A 499 -2.55 33.53 44.55
N PRO A 500 -2.76 33.03 45.79
CA PRO A 500 -3.90 33.47 46.58
C PRO A 500 -3.61 34.91 47.04
N GLY A 501 -4.58 35.80 46.87
CA GLY A 501 -4.46 37.26 46.98
C GLY A 501 -3.46 37.80 48.01
N ASN A 502 -2.56 38.66 47.54
CA ASN A 502 -1.99 39.69 48.41
C ASN A 502 -2.84 40.94 48.25
N SER A 503 -3.71 41.13 49.23
CA SER A 503 -4.23 42.44 49.62
C SER A 503 -3.07 43.42 49.77
N GLU A 504 -3.21 44.61 49.20
CA GLU A 504 -2.45 45.79 49.63
C GLU A 504 -2.49 45.92 51.15
N PRO A 505 -1.40 46.36 51.78
CA PRO A 505 -1.52 47.22 52.93
C PRO A 505 -1.02 48.62 52.55
N ALA A 506 -1.92 49.58 52.68
CA ALA A 506 -1.60 50.98 52.75
C ALA A 506 -0.77 51.30 54.00
N ASN A 507 0.25 52.14 53.79
CA ASN A 507 0.75 53.19 54.70
C ASN A 507 1.68 52.80 55.87
N GLY A 508 2.85 53.46 55.98
CA GLY A 508 3.54 53.62 57.27
C GLY A 508 5.07 53.70 57.32
N ASN A 509 5.63 54.85 56.89
CA ASN A 509 6.82 55.53 57.45
C ASN A 509 8.27 55.14 57.01
N PRO A 510 9.18 56.12 56.86
CA PRO A 510 10.52 55.97 56.29
C PRO A 510 11.61 55.82 57.37
N GLY A 511 12.69 55.12 57.06
CA GLY A 511 13.89 55.17 57.90
C GLY A 511 14.94 54.09 57.65
N ASN A 512 16.15 54.56 57.32
CA ASN A 512 17.47 54.01 57.71
C ASN A 512 18.15 52.92 56.84
N VAL A 513 18.98 53.39 55.90
CA VAL A 513 20.44 53.19 55.78
C VAL A 513 21.08 52.06 56.63
N ASN A 514 21.65 51.01 56.01
CA ASN A 514 23.09 50.71 55.98
C ASN A 514 23.48 49.30 55.43
N THR A 515 24.63 49.28 54.74
CA THR A 515 25.69 48.24 54.64
C THR A 515 25.51 46.91 53.85
N LEU A 516 26.32 46.81 52.78
CA LEU A 516 27.01 45.65 52.17
C LEU A 516 27.87 44.84 53.19
N PRO A 517 28.60 43.73 52.89
CA PRO A 517 28.91 43.06 51.59
C PRO A 517 28.92 41.50 51.55
N GLY A 518 29.02 40.94 50.33
CA GLY A 518 30.02 39.90 50.01
C GLY A 518 29.60 38.43 50.00
N LEU A 519 29.68 37.77 48.82
CA LEU A 519 30.72 36.77 48.50
C LEU A 519 30.52 36.22 47.08
N THR A 520 31.66 36.00 46.43
CA THR A 520 31.98 35.69 45.03
C THR A 520 31.65 34.26 44.58
N PRO A 521 31.63 33.99 43.25
CA PRO A 521 31.29 32.70 42.66
C PRO A 521 32.52 31.78 42.56
N THR A 522 32.31 30.46 42.43
CA THR A 522 33.37 29.52 42.06
C THR A 522 32.89 28.61 40.94
N VAL A 523 33.70 28.63 39.88
CA VAL A 523 33.67 27.82 38.67
C VAL A 523 34.24 26.43 38.97
N ALA A 524 33.65 25.40 38.35
CA ALA A 524 34.34 24.25 37.78
C ALA A 524 33.50 23.70 36.63
#